data_AF-A0A924RG88-F1
#
_entry.id   AF-A0A924RG88-F1
#
_cell.length_a   1.000
_cell.length_b   1.000
_cell.length_c   1.000
_cell.angle_alpha   90.00
_cell.angle_beta   90.00
_cell.angle_gamma   90.00
#
_symmetry.space_group_name_H-M   'P 1'
#
loop_
_entity.id
_entity.type
_entity.pdbx_description
1 polymer ?
#
loop_
_entity_poly.entity_id
_entity_poly.type
_entity_poly.pdbx_seq_one_letter_code
_entity_poly.pdbx_strand_id
1 'polypeptide(L)'
;VRAGLPVVVHAFGFGGNKNTPSGWGSYYIEDMVGHSQSMQGQLVSLVMEGVFERLPGLKLVLIEAGFGWVPPLCWRLDRTWEKLRAETPHVKRPPSAYIREQVWFTTQPMEEPEPRQHALDAADWIGWDRLLFASDYPHWDFDDPFTSAPRMTEAQKAAFYRGNARAVFGR
;
A
#
# COMPACT_ATOMS: atom_id res chain seq x y z
N VAL A 1 -16.42 2.93 -8.01
CA VAL A 1 -17.53 1.96 -7.81
C VAL A 1 -18.51 1.91 -8.97
N ARG A 2 -19.37 2.92 -9.24
CA ARG A 2 -20.35 2.84 -10.35
C ARG A 2 -19.74 2.53 -11.72
N ALA A 3 -18.56 3.11 -12.00
CA ALA A 3 -17.84 2.87 -13.24
C ALA A 3 -17.06 1.54 -13.28
N GLY A 4 -17.05 0.75 -12.20
CA GLY A 4 -16.27 -0.49 -12.11
C GLY A 4 -14.74 -0.30 -12.09
N LEU A 5 -14.25 0.94 -12.05
CA LEU A 5 -12.81 1.25 -12.08
C LEU A 5 -12.20 1.32 -10.67
N PRO A 6 -10.94 0.86 -10.50
CA PRO A 6 -10.16 1.14 -9.31
C PRO A 6 -9.74 2.61 -9.24
N VAL A 7 -9.47 3.10 -8.04
CA VAL A 7 -8.78 4.37 -7.80
C VAL A 7 -7.31 4.05 -7.57
N VAL A 8 -6.43 4.76 -8.27
CA VAL A 8 -4.98 4.64 -8.09
C VAL A 8 -4.45 5.93 -7.48
N VAL A 9 -3.56 5.80 -6.50
CA VAL A 9 -2.84 6.93 -5.89
C VAL A 9 -1.37 6.63 -6.07
N HIS A 10 -0.70 7.46 -6.86
CA HIS A 10 0.73 7.40 -7.06
C HIS A 10 1.44 8.18 -5.95
N ALA A 11 2.62 7.71 -5.56
CA ALA A 11 3.54 8.53 -4.79
C ALA A 11 3.91 9.77 -5.61
N PHE A 12 4.46 10.77 -4.90
CA PHE A 12 4.66 12.12 -5.38
C PHE A 12 3.39 12.91 -5.71
N GLY A 13 3.49 14.22 -5.52
CA GLY A 13 2.44 15.17 -5.87
C GLY A 13 2.47 16.41 -5.01
N PHE A 14 1.95 17.51 -5.54
CA PHE A 14 1.81 18.74 -4.79
C PHE A 14 0.41 18.82 -4.17
N GLY A 15 0.31 18.47 -2.88
CA GLY A 15 -0.93 18.55 -2.09
C GLY A 15 -1.20 19.91 -1.45
N GLY A 16 -0.44 20.95 -1.82
CA GLY A 16 -0.55 22.30 -1.23
C GLY A 16 -0.01 22.41 0.21
N ASN A 17 0.61 21.35 0.73
CA ASN A 17 1.14 21.26 2.08
C ASN A 17 2.59 20.76 2.06
N LYS A 18 3.26 20.85 3.21
CA LYS A 18 4.58 20.25 3.41
C LYS A 18 4.47 18.72 3.25
N ASN A 19 5.52 18.10 2.71
CA ASN A 19 5.54 16.66 2.44
C ASN A 19 5.62 15.78 3.69
N THR A 20 5.98 16.35 4.85
CA THR A 20 5.97 15.66 6.14
C THR A 20 5.19 16.47 7.19
N PRO A 21 4.69 15.84 8.27
CA PRO A 21 4.06 16.57 9.38
C PRO A 21 5.02 17.52 10.11
N SER A 22 6.34 17.33 9.97
CA SER A 22 7.36 18.10 10.68
C SER A 22 7.96 19.24 9.86
N GLY A 23 7.75 19.29 8.54
CA GLY A 23 8.41 20.29 7.72
C GLY A 23 8.65 19.88 6.27
N TRP A 24 9.35 20.74 5.55
CA TRP A 24 9.97 20.39 4.27
C TRP A 24 11.30 19.69 4.54
N GLY A 25 11.58 18.63 3.78
CA GLY A 25 12.92 18.05 3.73
C GLY A 25 13.93 19.03 3.15
N SER A 26 15.21 18.84 3.50
CA SER A 26 16.32 19.60 2.90
C SER A 26 16.91 18.89 1.69
N TYR A 27 16.83 17.56 1.65
CA TYR A 27 17.41 16.72 0.62
C TYR A 27 16.39 15.74 0.03
N TYR A 28 16.60 15.37 -1.24
CA TYR A 28 15.71 14.47 -1.98
C TYR A 28 15.49 13.11 -1.30
N ILE A 29 16.48 12.59 -0.56
CA ILE A 29 16.32 11.34 0.20
C ILE A 29 15.20 11.44 1.25
N GLU A 30 14.99 12.61 1.84
CA GLU A 30 13.90 12.85 2.79
C GLU A 30 12.55 12.82 2.07
N ASP A 31 12.49 13.38 0.86
CA ASP A 31 11.29 13.34 0.01
C ASP A 31 10.95 11.89 -0.38
N MET A 32 11.95 11.12 -0.85
CA MET A 32 11.80 9.72 -1.24
C MET A 32 11.24 8.86 -0.10
N VAL A 33 11.80 8.99 1.11
CA VAL A 33 11.31 8.25 2.28
C VAL A 33 9.93 8.76 2.72
N GLY A 34 9.66 10.06 2.54
CA GLY A 34 8.41 10.73 2.88
C GLY A 34 7.19 10.24 2.11
N HIS A 35 7.35 9.60 0.94
CA HIS A 35 6.22 9.06 0.18
C HIS A 35 5.42 8.02 0.98
N SER A 36 6.11 7.10 1.64
CA SER A 36 5.47 6.09 2.49
C SER A 36 4.67 6.73 3.62
N GLN A 37 5.17 7.81 4.22
CA GLN A 37 4.50 8.53 5.30
C GLN A 37 3.25 9.25 4.80
N SER A 38 3.32 9.89 3.63
CA SER A 38 2.17 10.52 2.98
C SER A 38 1.09 9.49 2.66
N MET A 39 1.47 8.32 2.13
CA MET A 39 0.55 7.23 1.83
C MET A 39 -0.11 6.64 3.09
N GLN A 40 0.65 6.48 4.18
CA GLN A 40 0.08 6.09 5.46
C GLN A 40 -1.00 7.06 5.90
N GLY A 41 -0.74 8.37 5.86
CA GLY A 41 -1.73 9.40 6.22
C GLY A 41 -3.00 9.32 5.38
N GLN A 42 -2.85 9.18 4.05
CA GLN A 42 -3.98 9.02 3.13
C GLN A 42 -4.80 7.76 3.43
N LEU A 43 -4.13 6.62 3.60
CA LEU A 43 -4.79 5.35 3.87
C LEU A 43 -5.55 5.38 5.21
N VAL A 44 -4.91 5.93 6.26
CA VAL A 44 -5.55 6.11 7.57
C VAL A 44 -6.81 6.98 7.43
N SER A 45 -6.73 8.11 6.72
CA SER A 45 -7.90 8.98 6.50
C SER A 45 -9.03 8.22 5.80
N LEU A 46 -8.76 7.54 4.68
CA LEU A 46 -9.80 6.80 3.94
C LEU A 46 -10.47 5.70 4.78
N VAL A 47 -9.69 4.98 5.59
CA VAL A 47 -10.22 3.93 6.48
C VAL A 47 -11.06 4.55 7.60
N MET A 48 -10.50 5.53 8.31
CA MET A 48 -11.12 6.10 9.52
C MET A 48 -12.32 6.99 9.20
N GLU A 49 -12.39 7.58 8.02
CA GLU A 49 -13.57 8.29 7.51
C GLU A 49 -14.65 7.32 6.93
N GLY A 50 -14.40 6.01 6.99
CA GLY A 50 -15.37 4.97 6.57
C GLY A 50 -15.65 4.94 5.07
N VAL A 51 -14.70 5.38 4.24
CA VAL A 51 -14.87 5.36 2.78
C VAL A 51 -15.14 3.94 2.28
N PHE A 52 -14.38 2.97 2.81
CA PHE A 52 -14.49 1.56 2.45
C PHE A 52 -15.78 0.91 2.97
N GLU A 53 -16.26 1.31 4.16
CA GLU A 53 -17.57 0.90 4.68
C GLU A 53 -18.71 1.40 3.77
N ARG A 54 -18.66 2.67 3.35
CA ARG A 54 -19.67 3.27 2.48
C ARG A 54 -19.61 2.75 1.05
N LEU A 55 -18.43 2.33 0.59
CA LEU A 55 -18.15 1.91 -0.77
C LEU A 55 -17.48 0.52 -0.78
N PRO A 56 -18.20 -0.57 -0.45
CA PRO A 56 -17.60 -1.90 -0.29
C PRO A 56 -17.00 -2.48 -1.58
N GLY A 57 -17.43 -1.98 -2.75
CA GLY A 57 -16.85 -2.35 -4.04
C GLY A 57 -15.71 -1.46 -4.52
N LEU A 58 -15.24 -0.50 -3.71
CA LEU A 58 -14.08 0.33 -4.05
C LEU A 58 -12.81 -0.50 -3.97
N LYS A 59 -11.99 -0.41 -5.02
CA LYS A 59 -10.61 -0.90 -5.04
C LYS A 59 -9.67 0.29 -5.06
N LEU A 60 -8.76 0.36 -4.10
CA LEU A 60 -7.69 1.35 -4.02
C LEU A 60 -6.36 0.68 -4.36
N VAL A 61 -5.54 1.31 -5.20
CA VAL A 61 -4.17 0.88 -5.47
C VAL A 61 -3.22 2.00 -5.06
N LEU A 62 -2.30 1.68 -4.16
CA LEU A 62 -1.24 2.56 -3.71
C LEU A 62 0.04 2.20 -4.48
N ILE A 63 0.57 3.18 -5.22
CA ILE A 63 1.65 2.98 -6.18
C ILE A 63 2.93 3.71 -5.71
N GLU A 64 4.09 3.06 -5.81
CA GLU A 64 5.43 3.69 -5.65
C GLU A 64 5.76 4.20 -4.23
N ALA A 65 5.31 3.49 -3.18
CA ALA A 65 5.55 3.92 -1.79
C ALA A 65 6.10 2.81 -0.87
N GLY A 66 6.65 1.75 -1.47
CA GLY A 66 6.98 0.52 -0.77
C GLY A 66 5.76 -0.12 -0.12
N PHE A 67 5.98 -1.18 0.64
CA PHE A 67 4.90 -1.94 1.28
C PHE A 67 5.26 -2.45 2.68
N GLY A 68 6.52 -2.38 3.10
CA GLY A 68 6.99 -2.88 4.40
C GLY A 68 6.35 -2.17 5.60
N TRP A 69 5.82 -0.96 5.40
CA TRP A 69 5.10 -0.20 6.42
C TRP A 69 3.66 -0.68 6.66
N VAL A 70 3.08 -1.48 5.75
CA VAL A 70 1.65 -1.85 5.81
C VAL A 70 1.33 -2.72 7.03
N PRO A 71 2.08 -3.81 7.34
CA PRO A 71 1.80 -4.61 8.53
C PRO A 71 1.82 -3.82 9.85
N PRO A 72 2.87 -3.04 10.19
CA PRO A 72 2.87 -2.29 11.44
C PRO A 72 1.80 -1.20 11.48
N LEU A 73 1.42 -0.59 10.35
CA LEU A 73 0.29 0.33 10.30
C LEU A 73 -1.02 -0.38 10.68
N CYS A 74 -1.31 -1.53 10.06
CA CYS A 74 -2.51 -2.32 10.35
C CYS A 74 -2.58 -2.74 11.82
N TRP A 75 -1.48 -3.26 12.39
CA TRP A 75 -1.43 -3.65 13.81
C TRP A 75 -1.72 -2.46 14.73
N ARG A 76 -1.15 -1.29 14.41
CA ARG A 76 -1.34 -0.09 15.22
C ARG A 76 -2.74 0.49 15.08
N LEU A 77 -3.31 0.49 13.88
CA LEU A 77 -4.68 0.95 13.64
C LEU A 77 -5.69 0.09 14.39
N ASP A 78 -5.61 -1.24 14.28
CA ASP A 78 -6.54 -2.14 14.96
C ASP A 78 -6.50 -1.94 16.48
N ARG A 79 -5.30 -1.93 17.07
CA ARG A 79 -5.14 -1.74 18.53
C ARG A 79 -5.57 -0.36 19.03
N THR A 80 -5.44 0.66 18.20
CA THR A 80 -5.87 2.02 18.55
C THR A 80 -7.39 2.15 18.40
N TRP A 81 -7.93 1.63 17.30
CA TRP A 81 -9.37 1.61 17.02
C TRP A 81 -10.15 0.83 18.07
N GLU A 82 -9.66 -0.32 18.54
CA GLU A 82 -10.29 -1.09 19.63
C GLU A 82 -10.55 -0.22 20.88
N LYS A 83 -9.64 0.70 21.19
CA LYS A 83 -9.70 1.58 22.37
C LYS A 83 -10.50 2.86 22.12
N LEU A 84 -10.42 3.40 20.91
CA LEU A 84 -10.99 4.70 20.52
C LEU A 84 -12.21 4.57 19.60
N ARG A 85 -12.81 3.38 19.51
CA ARG A 85 -13.90 3.05 18.59
C ARG A 85 -15.07 4.04 18.63
N ALA A 86 -15.32 4.64 19.80
CA ALA A 86 -16.38 5.62 19.99
C ALA A 86 -16.21 6.90 19.15
N GLU A 87 -14.98 7.26 18.75
CA GLU A 87 -14.71 8.43 17.90
C GLU A 87 -15.11 8.19 16.43
N THR A 88 -15.10 6.94 15.99
CA THR A 88 -15.39 6.56 14.60
C THR A 88 -16.48 5.49 14.52
N PRO A 89 -17.70 5.78 15.01
CA PRO A 89 -18.77 4.77 15.13
C PRO A 89 -19.22 4.24 13.77
N HIS A 90 -18.96 4.93 12.66
CA HIS A 90 -19.22 4.49 11.29
C HIS A 90 -18.23 3.42 10.81
N VAL A 91 -17.05 3.28 11.41
CA VAL A 91 -16.09 2.21 11.11
C VAL A 91 -16.51 0.96 11.90
N LYS A 92 -17.09 -0.03 11.20
CA LYS A 92 -17.78 -1.17 11.83
C LYS A 92 -16.87 -2.34 12.13
N ARG A 93 -15.82 -2.53 11.33
CA ARG A 93 -14.88 -3.65 11.39
C ARG A 93 -13.47 -3.15 11.75
N PRO A 94 -12.54 -4.04 12.15
CA PRO A 94 -11.15 -3.65 12.32
C PRO A 94 -10.61 -2.94 11.07
N PRO A 95 -9.91 -1.80 11.19
CA PRO A 95 -9.27 -1.10 10.08
C PRO A 95 -8.52 -2.00 9.11
N SER A 96 -7.77 -2.99 9.62
CA SER A 96 -7.02 -3.96 8.81
C SER A 96 -7.92 -4.80 7.89
N ALA A 97 -9.18 -5.06 8.25
CA ALA A 97 -10.11 -5.83 7.42
C ALA A 97 -10.46 -5.06 6.13
N TYR A 98 -10.70 -3.74 6.23
CA TYR A 98 -10.93 -2.91 5.05
C TYR A 98 -9.69 -2.86 4.15
N ILE A 99 -8.50 -2.70 4.74
CA ILE A 99 -7.23 -2.69 4.00
C ILE A 99 -7.03 -4.03 3.28
N ARG A 100 -7.21 -5.15 3.98
CA ARG A 100 -7.07 -6.50 3.43
C ARG A 100 -8.04 -6.81 2.29
N GLU A 101 -9.23 -6.21 2.29
CA GLU A 101 -10.26 -6.49 1.29
C GLU A 101 -10.23 -5.55 0.08
N GLN A 102 -9.81 -4.30 0.29
CA GLN A 102 -10.07 -3.22 -0.67
C GLN A 102 -8.83 -2.45 -1.12
N VAL A 103 -7.64 -2.78 -0.61
CA VAL A 103 -6.40 -2.04 -0.89
C VAL A 103 -5.30 -2.95 -1.45
N TRP A 104 -4.71 -2.52 -2.56
CA TRP A 104 -3.58 -3.15 -3.23
C TRP A 104 -2.38 -2.21 -3.21
N PHE A 105 -1.18 -2.78 -3.27
CA PHE A 105 0.08 -2.05 -3.20
C PHE A 105 0.96 -2.48 -4.36
N THR A 106 1.60 -1.53 -5.04
CA THR A 106 2.66 -1.90 -5.97
C THR A 106 3.95 -2.21 -5.25
N THR A 107 4.80 -3.00 -5.88
CA THR A 107 5.99 -3.53 -5.22
C THR A 107 7.19 -2.61 -5.31
N GLN A 108 7.27 -1.75 -6.33
CA GLN A 108 8.34 -0.78 -6.43
C GLN A 108 8.05 0.42 -5.51
N PRO A 109 9.08 0.97 -4.83
CA PRO A 109 10.40 0.36 -4.66
C PRO A 109 10.34 -0.90 -3.79
N MET A 110 11.01 -1.98 -4.24
CA MET A 110 11.04 -3.25 -3.50
C MET A 110 11.73 -3.07 -2.14
N GLU A 111 11.16 -3.69 -1.11
CA GLU A 111 11.78 -3.75 0.20
C GLU A 111 13.02 -4.66 0.16
N GLU A 112 14.18 -4.12 0.53
CA GLU A 112 15.47 -4.85 0.56
C GLU A 112 16.02 -5.02 1.99
N PRO A 113 15.32 -5.74 2.89
CA PRO A 113 15.82 -6.00 4.23
C PRO A 113 16.96 -7.02 4.24
N GLU A 114 17.75 -7.01 5.32
CA GLU A 114 18.72 -8.06 5.62
C GLU A 114 18.36 -8.76 6.93
N PRO A 115 18.00 -10.06 6.92
CA PRO A 115 17.88 -10.95 5.76
C PRO A 115 16.70 -10.64 4.83
N ARG A 116 16.89 -10.92 3.53
CA ARG A 116 15.84 -10.75 2.47
C ARG A 116 14.51 -11.44 2.76
N GLN A 117 14.50 -12.48 3.61
CA GLN A 117 13.29 -13.18 4.01
C GLN A 117 12.24 -12.24 4.65
N HIS A 118 12.65 -11.16 5.31
CA HIS A 118 11.69 -10.25 5.96
C HIS A 118 10.76 -9.54 4.95
N ALA A 119 11.16 -9.38 3.69
CA ALA A 119 10.26 -8.85 2.65
C ALA A 119 9.15 -9.86 2.31
N LEU A 120 9.47 -11.16 2.31
CA LEU A 120 8.49 -12.23 2.13
C LEU A 120 7.54 -12.32 3.33
N ASP A 121 8.05 -12.15 4.54
CA ASP A 121 7.22 -12.12 5.75
C ASP A 121 6.23 -10.96 5.67
N ALA A 122 6.67 -9.76 5.27
CA ALA A 122 5.79 -8.61 5.04
C ALA A 122 4.73 -8.91 3.97
N ALA A 123 5.11 -9.56 2.86
CA ALA A 123 4.17 -9.99 1.83
C ALA A 123 3.13 -11.00 2.35
N ASP A 124 3.51 -11.93 3.22
CA ASP A 124 2.59 -12.87 3.86
C ASP A 124 1.60 -12.17 4.80
N TRP A 125 2.06 -11.19 5.58
CA TRP A 125 1.19 -10.36 6.44
C TRP A 125 0.18 -9.54 5.65
N ILE A 126 0.60 -8.94 4.53
CA ILE A 126 -0.26 -8.15 3.64
C ILE A 126 -1.23 -9.06 2.88
N GLY A 127 -0.75 -10.26 2.51
CA GLY A 127 -1.37 -11.18 1.58
C GLY A 127 -0.83 -10.98 0.17
N TRP A 128 -0.26 -12.04 -0.39
CA TRP A 128 0.30 -12.06 -1.75
C TRP A 128 -0.66 -11.58 -2.83
N ASP A 129 -1.97 -11.77 -2.65
CA ASP A 129 -3.02 -11.35 -3.57
C ASP A 129 -3.35 -9.84 -3.51
N ARG A 130 -2.61 -9.08 -2.70
CA ARG A 130 -2.68 -7.60 -2.60
C ARG A 130 -1.44 -6.90 -3.13
N LEU A 131 -0.41 -7.64 -3.50
CA LEU A 131 0.80 -7.09 -4.10
C LEU A 131 0.72 -7.15 -5.62
N LEU A 132 1.06 -6.04 -6.27
CA LEU A 132 1.08 -5.88 -7.72
C LEU A 132 2.51 -5.57 -8.16
N PHE A 133 3.09 -6.39 -9.03
CA PHE A 133 4.39 -6.02 -9.58
C PHE A 133 4.30 -4.69 -10.34
N ALA A 134 5.23 -3.79 -10.07
CA ALA A 134 5.51 -2.60 -10.86
C ALA A 134 7.03 -2.47 -11.02
N SER A 135 7.49 -1.98 -12.17
CA SER A 135 8.91 -1.70 -12.38
C SER A 135 9.28 -0.23 -12.15
N ASP A 136 8.32 0.69 -12.32
CA ASP A 136 8.57 2.13 -12.30
C ASP A 136 9.60 2.64 -13.34
N TYR A 137 9.70 1.93 -14.46
CA TYR A 137 10.54 2.38 -15.57
C TYR A 137 10.00 3.70 -16.16
N PRO A 138 10.85 4.71 -16.48
CA PRO A 138 12.32 4.69 -16.54
C PRO A 138 13.02 5.38 -15.36
N HIS A 139 12.45 5.34 -14.15
CA HIS A 139 13.07 5.98 -12.99
C HIS A 139 14.43 5.36 -12.64
N TRP A 140 15.24 6.09 -11.87
CA TRP A 140 16.60 5.69 -11.52
C TRP A 140 16.64 4.52 -10.52
N ASP A 141 15.57 4.37 -9.74
CA ASP A 141 15.28 3.34 -8.75
C ASP A 141 14.24 2.32 -9.25
N PHE A 142 14.16 2.14 -10.57
CA PHE A 142 13.27 1.13 -11.17
C PHE A 142 13.65 -0.28 -10.70
N ASP A 143 12.64 -1.14 -10.57
CA ASP A 143 12.80 -2.56 -10.28
C ASP A 143 12.85 -3.41 -11.54
N ASP A 144 13.93 -4.18 -11.69
CA ASP A 144 14.04 -5.16 -12.76
C ASP A 144 13.18 -6.39 -12.43
N PRO A 145 12.31 -6.84 -13.36
CA PRO A 145 11.39 -7.93 -13.10
C PRO A 145 12.10 -9.27 -12.82
N PHE A 146 13.35 -9.44 -13.19
CA PHE A 146 14.11 -10.68 -13.01
C PHE A 146 15.01 -10.67 -11.78
N THR A 147 15.47 -9.51 -11.32
CA THR A 147 16.46 -9.42 -10.22
C THR A 147 15.92 -8.78 -8.94
N SER A 148 14.96 -7.86 -9.01
CA SER A 148 14.40 -7.21 -7.82
C SER A 148 13.41 -8.11 -7.07
N ALA A 149 12.78 -9.05 -7.76
CA ALA A 149 11.75 -9.89 -7.16
C ALA A 149 12.32 -10.91 -6.16
N PRO A 150 11.67 -11.12 -4.99
CA PRO A 150 12.15 -12.09 -4.03
C PRO A 150 11.92 -13.52 -4.51
N ARG A 151 12.52 -14.50 -3.81
CA ARG A 151 12.30 -15.92 -4.13
C ARG A 151 10.84 -16.30 -3.84
N MET A 152 10.15 -16.72 -4.88
CA MET A 152 8.72 -17.08 -4.85
C MET A 152 8.49 -18.49 -5.38
N THR A 153 7.42 -19.13 -4.89
CA THR A 153 6.83 -20.31 -5.54
C THR A 153 6.27 -19.95 -6.92
N GLU A 154 6.08 -20.93 -7.80
CA GLU A 154 5.51 -20.70 -9.13
C GLU A 154 4.09 -20.11 -9.08
N ALA A 155 3.29 -20.51 -8.09
CA ALA A 155 1.97 -19.95 -7.86
C ALA A 155 2.03 -18.46 -7.43
N GLN A 156 2.95 -18.11 -6.52
CA GLN A 156 3.18 -16.73 -6.11
C GLN A 156 3.65 -15.89 -7.30
N LYS A 157 4.62 -16.36 -8.10
CA LYS A 157 5.08 -15.65 -9.31
C LYS A 157 3.93 -15.39 -10.28
N ALA A 158 3.12 -16.41 -10.60
CA ALA A 158 2.01 -16.28 -11.54
C ALA A 158 0.98 -15.24 -11.07
N ALA A 159 0.70 -15.18 -9.76
CA ALA A 159 -0.17 -14.19 -9.16
C ALA A 159 0.47 -12.78 -9.19
N PHE A 160 1.68 -12.68 -8.66
CA PHE A 160 2.44 -11.44 -8.46
C PHE A 160 2.67 -10.65 -9.75
N TYR A 161 3.15 -11.31 -10.82
CA TYR A 161 3.45 -10.64 -12.09
C TYR A 161 2.23 -10.41 -12.97
N ARG A 162 1.09 -11.06 -12.71
CA ARG A 162 -0.05 -11.01 -13.63
C ARG A 162 -1.40 -11.19 -12.96
N GLY A 163 -1.58 -12.29 -12.23
CA GLY A 163 -2.90 -12.69 -11.72
C GLY A 163 -3.58 -11.62 -10.87
N ASN A 164 -2.83 -10.96 -10.00
CA ASN A 164 -3.35 -9.94 -9.09
C ASN A 164 -3.77 -8.68 -9.85
N ALA A 165 -2.93 -8.17 -10.76
CA ALA A 165 -3.24 -7.00 -11.57
C ALA A 165 -4.50 -7.25 -12.42
N ARG A 166 -4.63 -8.44 -13.01
CA ARG A 166 -5.82 -8.83 -13.76
C ARG A 166 -7.09 -8.85 -12.90
N ALA A 167 -7.00 -9.26 -11.64
CA ALA A 167 -8.13 -9.24 -10.71
C ALA A 167 -8.56 -7.81 -10.34
N VAL A 168 -7.62 -6.86 -10.31
CA VAL A 168 -7.89 -5.44 -10.01
C VAL A 168 -8.44 -4.70 -11.22
N PHE A 169 -7.72 -4.75 -12.34
CA PHE A 169 -7.95 -3.93 -13.55
C PHE A 169 -8.76 -4.64 -14.64
N GLY A 170 -8.99 -5.95 -14.52
CA GLY A 170 -9.80 -6.73 -15.45
C GLY A 170 -9.11 -7.15 -16.75
N ARG A 171 -7.80 -6.98 -16.88
CA ARG A 171 -6.99 -7.39 -18.05
C ARG A 171 -5.64 -7.95 -17.62
#